data_AF-A0A7S0EJ12-F1
#
_entry.id   AF-A0A7S0EJ12-F1
#
_cell.length_a   1.000
_cell.length_b   1.000
_cell.length_c   1.000
_cell.angle_alpha   90.00
_cell.angle_beta   90.00
_cell.angle_gamma   90.00
#
_symmetry.space_group_name_H-M   'P 1'
#
loop_
_entity.id
_entity.type
_entity.pdbx_description
1 polymer ?
#
loop_
_entity_poly.entity_id
_entity_poly.type
_entity_poly.pdbx_seq_one_letter_code
_entity_poly.pdbx_strand_id
1 'polypeptide(L)'
;RAQFPLVHARLKLTVVNQLSLVYEWVGEDETLPPYAVYAHLDVVPTPDAHLWRDSQGELVAPFSGRVHEGCVWGRGAIDNKQAVLGHLEAIEDLLQQGVTPRRTCFLLFGHDEELGGEEGAKHIARLLAERGVTL
;
A
#
# COMPACT_ATOMS: atom_id res chain seq x y z
N ARG A 1 -10.68 6.99 2.27
CA ARG A 1 -11.19 8.11 3.10
C ARG A 1 -12.25 7.65 4.10
N ALA A 2 -13.27 6.89 3.70
CA ALA A 2 -14.16 6.25 4.68
C ALA A 2 -13.44 5.15 5.50
N GLN A 3 -12.61 4.34 4.83
CA GLN A 3 -11.61 3.50 5.47
C GLN A 3 -10.33 4.30 5.76
N PHE A 4 -9.65 3.94 6.86
CA PHE A 4 -8.44 4.59 7.39
C PHE A 4 -8.57 6.11 7.63
N PRO A 5 -9.63 6.55 8.34
CA PRO A 5 -9.91 7.98 8.51
C PRO A 5 -8.79 8.73 9.23
N LEU A 6 -8.12 8.13 10.22
CA LEU A 6 -7.03 8.80 10.92
C LEU A 6 -5.79 8.90 10.05
N VAL A 7 -5.42 7.85 9.31
CA VAL A 7 -4.31 7.91 8.35
C VAL A 7 -4.53 9.07 7.38
N HIS A 8 -5.71 9.15 6.76
CA HIS A 8 -6.02 10.21 5.79
C HIS A 8 -6.12 11.61 6.41
N ALA A 9 -6.40 11.72 7.72
CA ALA A 9 -6.51 13.00 8.42
C ALA A 9 -5.18 13.47 9.05
N ARG A 10 -4.31 12.54 9.46
CA ARG A 10 -3.11 12.81 10.26
C ARG A 10 -1.82 12.71 9.45
N LEU A 11 -1.78 11.88 8.42
CA LEU A 11 -0.62 11.80 7.52
C LEU A 11 -0.81 12.73 6.34
N LYS A 12 0.30 13.27 5.85
CA LYS A 12 0.30 14.09 4.64
C LYS A 12 0.35 13.18 3.41
N LEU A 13 -0.69 13.24 2.59
CA LEU A 13 -0.77 12.51 1.32
C LEU A 13 -0.24 13.38 0.16
N THR A 14 0.73 12.86 -0.59
CA THR A 14 1.12 13.34 -1.91
C THR A 14 0.72 12.29 -2.96
N VAL A 15 -0.03 12.70 -3.99
CA VAL A 15 -0.26 11.87 -5.17
C VAL A 15 0.86 12.11 -6.17
N VAL A 16 1.54 11.04 -6.60
CA VAL A 16 2.71 11.08 -7.46
C VAL A 16 2.37 10.45 -8.80
N ASN A 17 2.70 11.15 -9.89
CA ASN A 17 2.39 10.72 -11.25
C ASN A 17 0.92 10.23 -11.40
N GLN A 18 -0.02 11.01 -10.88
CA GLN A 18 -1.47 10.81 -10.93
C GLN A 18 -2.04 9.64 -10.10
N LEU A 19 -1.31 8.54 -9.92
CA LEU A 19 -1.84 7.30 -9.35
C LEU A 19 -1.08 6.76 -8.12
N SER A 20 0.23 7.00 -8.03
CA SER A 20 1.00 6.56 -6.86
C SER A 20 0.66 7.39 -5.64
N LEU A 21 0.73 6.79 -4.45
CA LEU A 21 0.42 7.44 -3.18
C LEU A 21 1.65 7.44 -2.27
N VAL A 22 1.99 8.61 -1.75
CA VAL A 22 3.00 8.78 -0.71
C VAL A 22 2.34 9.36 0.52
N TYR A 23 2.30 8.61 1.61
CA TYR A 23 1.89 9.14 2.92
C TYR A 23 3.14 9.43 3.75
N GLU A 24 3.15 10.58 4.40
CA GLU A 24 4.24 11.04 5.27
C GLU A 24 3.70 11.17 6.70
N TRP A 25 4.20 10.29 7.59
CA TRP A 25 3.93 10.31 9.03
C TRP A 25 5.12 10.93 9.74
N VAL A 26 5.03 12.24 10.00
CA VAL A 26 6.10 13.02 10.62
C VAL A 26 6.40 12.46 12.02
N GLY A 27 7.69 12.22 12.28
CA GLY A 27 8.14 11.73 13.58
C GLY A 27 8.38 12.84 14.60
N GLU A 28 8.59 12.43 15.85
CA GLU A 28 8.90 13.36 16.95
C GLU A 28 10.27 14.06 16.77
N ASP A 29 11.21 13.42 16.07
CA ASP A 29 12.56 13.93 15.84
C ASP A 29 12.91 13.88 14.35
N GLU A 30 12.68 15.00 13.65
CA GLU A 30 12.99 15.18 12.23
C GLU A 30 14.50 15.23 11.92
N THR A 31 15.37 15.25 12.94
CA THR A 31 16.82 15.18 12.73
C THR A 31 17.32 13.75 12.50
N LEU A 32 16.49 12.75 12.82
CA LEU A 32 16.81 11.35 12.59
C LEU A 32 16.54 10.94 11.14
N PRO A 33 17.32 10.00 10.58
CA PRO A 33 17.02 9.44 9.27
C PRO A 33 15.59 8.85 9.24
N PRO A 34 14.77 9.20 8.24
CA PRO A 34 13.47 8.59 8.06
C PRO A 34 13.60 7.13 7.61
N TYR A 35 12.47 6.43 7.57
CA TYR A 35 12.40 5.09 6.97
C TYR A 35 11.13 4.98 6.12
N ALA A 36 11.05 3.95 5.29
CA ALA A 36 9.89 3.69 4.47
C ALA A 36 9.41 2.25 4.57
N VAL A 37 8.10 2.10 4.43
CA VAL A 37 7.44 0.85 4.06
C VAL A 37 6.80 1.04 2.69
N TYR A 38 6.82 0.00 1.86
CA TYR A 38 6.39 0.10 0.47
C TYR A 38 5.57 -1.11 0.04
N ALA A 39 4.70 -0.87 -0.94
CA ALA A 39 3.87 -1.88 -1.61
C ALA A 39 3.43 -1.33 -2.98
N HIS A 40 2.76 -2.13 -3.81
CA HIS A 40 2.21 -1.67 -5.08
C HIS A 40 0.69 -1.89 -5.14
N LEU A 41 0.02 -1.12 -5.99
CA LEU A 41 -1.44 -1.04 -6.06
C LEU A 41 -2.01 -1.84 -7.23
N ASP A 42 -1.22 -1.92 -8.30
CA ASP A 42 -1.53 -2.70 -9.49
C ASP A 42 -1.39 -4.20 -9.22
N VAL A 43 -1.95 -4.97 -10.14
CA VAL A 43 -1.97 -6.41 -10.11
C VAL A 43 -1.90 -6.90 -11.55
N VAL A 44 -1.22 -8.01 -11.82
CA VAL A 44 -1.29 -8.60 -13.17
C VAL A 44 -2.74 -8.94 -13.58
N PRO A 45 -3.02 -9.02 -14.90
CA PRO A 45 -4.27 -9.54 -15.40
C PRO A 45 -4.61 -10.91 -14.78
N THR A 46 -5.90 -11.19 -14.71
CA THR A 46 -6.36 -12.53 -14.38
C THR A 46 -6.33 -13.36 -15.66
N PRO A 47 -5.83 -14.60 -15.63
CA PRO A 47 -6.15 -15.57 -16.68
C PRO A 47 -7.68 -15.80 -16.70
N ASP A 48 -8.17 -16.56 -17.68
CA ASP A 48 -9.61 -16.84 -17.85
C ASP A 48 -10.33 -17.05 -16.51
N ALA A 49 -11.39 -16.27 -16.26
CA ALA A 49 -12.16 -16.30 -15.03
C ALA A 49 -12.68 -17.70 -14.69
N HIS A 50 -12.83 -18.58 -15.69
CA HIS A 50 -13.21 -19.97 -15.48
C HIS A 50 -12.16 -20.84 -14.77
N LEU A 51 -10.91 -20.37 -14.66
CA LEU A 51 -9.82 -21.05 -13.95
C LEU A 51 -9.78 -20.71 -12.45
N TRP A 52 -10.53 -19.70 -12.02
CA TRP A 52 -10.61 -19.33 -10.61
C TRP A 52 -11.60 -20.22 -9.88
N ARG A 53 -11.13 -21.41 -9.49
CA ARG A 53 -11.93 -22.42 -8.80
C ARG A 53 -11.31 -22.85 -7.49
N ASP A 54 -12.15 -23.11 -6.50
CA ASP A 54 -11.74 -23.70 -5.23
C ASP A 54 -11.39 -25.19 -5.36
N SER A 55 -11.10 -25.84 -4.23
CA SER A 55 -10.72 -27.25 -4.21
C SER A 55 -11.87 -28.21 -4.62
N GLN A 56 -13.11 -27.73 -4.66
CA GLN A 56 -14.31 -28.46 -5.06
C GLN A 56 -14.76 -28.13 -6.49
N GLY A 57 -14.10 -27.19 -7.16
CA GLY A 57 -14.42 -26.77 -8.52
C GLY A 57 -15.43 -25.62 -8.62
N GLU A 58 -15.83 -24.99 -7.51
CA GLU A 58 -16.73 -23.85 -7.51
C GLU A 58 -15.99 -22.58 -7.95
N LEU A 59 -16.64 -21.76 -8.77
CA LEU A 59 -16.05 -20.51 -9.23
C LEU A 59 -15.98 -19.48 -8.10
N VAL A 60 -14.79 -18.90 -7.89
CA VAL A 60 -14.56 -17.81 -6.95
C VAL A 60 -13.97 -16.62 -7.70
N ALA A 61 -14.78 -15.59 -7.94
CA ALA A 61 -14.37 -14.49 -8.81
C ALA A 61 -13.08 -13.78 -8.32
N PRO A 62 -12.11 -13.51 -9.21
CA PRO A 62 -10.79 -12.99 -8.84
C PRO A 62 -10.79 -11.65 -8.12
N PHE A 63 -11.81 -10.82 -8.32
CA PHE A 63 -11.89 -9.50 -7.71
C PHE A 63 -12.99 -9.41 -6.65
N SER A 64 -13.48 -10.57 -6.16
CA SER A 64 -14.49 -10.60 -5.11
C SER A 64 -13.95 -10.28 -3.72
N GLY A 65 -12.67 -10.59 -3.45
CA GLY A 65 -12.10 -10.52 -2.11
C GLY A 65 -12.79 -11.45 -1.11
N ARG A 66 -13.47 -12.50 -1.60
CA ARG A 66 -14.30 -13.38 -0.79
C ARG A 66 -13.42 -14.19 0.18
N VAL A 67 -13.82 -14.25 1.44
CA VAL A 67 -13.29 -15.25 2.37
C VAL A 67 -13.94 -16.59 2.04
N HIS A 68 -13.12 -17.57 1.66
CA HIS A 68 -13.55 -18.90 1.27
C HIS A 68 -12.51 -19.94 1.70
N GLU A 69 -12.98 -21.01 2.35
CA GLU A 69 -12.12 -22.06 2.94
C GLU A 69 -11.04 -21.52 3.90
N GLY A 70 -11.36 -20.45 4.65
CA GLY A 70 -10.42 -19.81 5.59
C GLY A 70 -9.36 -18.92 4.92
N CYS A 71 -9.39 -18.77 3.60
CA CYS A 71 -8.48 -17.92 2.83
C CYS A 71 -9.22 -16.73 2.21
N VAL A 72 -8.51 -15.62 2.00
CA VAL A 72 -9.02 -14.53 1.17
C VAL A 72 -8.72 -14.86 -0.29
N TRP A 73 -9.76 -15.01 -1.10
CA TRP A 73 -9.64 -15.25 -2.52
C TRP A 73 -9.70 -13.92 -3.28
N GLY A 74 -8.59 -13.56 -3.91
CA GLY A 74 -8.57 -12.49 -4.88
C GLY A 74 -7.22 -12.24 -5.52
N ARG A 75 -7.23 -11.75 -6.77
CA ARG A 75 -6.05 -11.17 -7.42
C ARG A 75 -5.62 -9.95 -6.60
N GLY A 76 -4.38 -9.99 -6.13
CA GLY A 76 -3.86 -9.00 -5.19
C GLY A 76 -3.82 -9.45 -3.74
N ALA A 77 -4.45 -10.59 -3.37
CA ALA A 77 -4.50 -11.03 -1.97
C ALA A 77 -3.14 -11.49 -1.41
N ILE A 78 -2.24 -11.94 -2.28
CA ILE A 78 -0.85 -12.29 -1.95
C ILE A 78 0.14 -11.30 -2.60
N ASP A 79 -0.20 -10.73 -3.76
CA ASP A 79 0.72 -9.88 -4.51
C ASP A 79 0.04 -8.59 -5.01
N ASN A 80 0.15 -7.47 -4.28
CA ASN A 80 0.60 -7.42 -2.88
C ASN A 80 -0.30 -6.58 -1.97
N LYS A 81 -1.60 -6.49 -2.28
CA LYS A 81 -2.57 -5.62 -1.58
C LYS A 81 -2.68 -5.91 -0.08
N GLN A 82 -2.38 -7.13 0.37
CA GLN A 82 -2.32 -7.42 1.80
C GLN A 82 -1.24 -6.59 2.52
N ALA A 83 -0.12 -6.26 1.85
CA ALA A 83 0.88 -5.36 2.40
C ALA A 83 0.35 -3.92 2.48
N VAL A 84 -0.30 -3.42 1.43
CA VAL A 84 -0.95 -2.09 1.44
C VAL A 84 -1.91 -1.96 2.63
N LEU A 85 -2.81 -2.94 2.79
CA LEU A 85 -3.77 -2.95 3.88
C LEU A 85 -3.09 -3.11 5.25
N GLY A 86 -2.12 -4.02 5.37
CA GLY A 86 -1.38 -4.23 6.62
C GLY A 86 -0.66 -2.97 7.11
N HIS A 87 -0.01 -2.22 6.21
CA HIS A 87 0.62 -0.95 6.56
C HIS A 87 -0.41 0.09 7.03
N LEU A 88 -1.54 0.21 6.34
CA LEU A 88 -2.58 1.17 6.68
C LEU A 88 -3.29 0.82 8.00
N GLU A 89 -3.63 -0.46 8.21
CA GLU A 89 -4.24 -0.94 9.47
C GLU A 89 -3.31 -0.74 10.66
N ALA A 90 -2.02 -1.10 10.53
CA ALA A 90 -1.06 -0.92 11.62
C ALA A 90 -0.91 0.55 12.02
N ILE A 91 -0.87 1.46 11.05
CA ILE A 91 -0.72 2.89 11.33
C ILE A 91 -2.02 3.49 11.86
N GLU A 92 -3.18 3.09 11.31
CA GLU A 92 -4.48 3.51 11.84
C GLU A 92 -4.64 3.11 13.32
N ASP A 93 -4.29 1.88 13.69
CA ASP A 93 -4.32 1.38 15.07
C ASP A 93 -3.37 2.17 15.98
N LEU A 94 -2.13 2.41 15.54
CA LEU A 94 -1.18 3.23 16.29
C LEU A 94 -1.68 4.67 16.49
N LEU A 95 -2.32 5.26 15.48
CA LEU A 95 -2.92 6.60 15.60
C LEU A 95 -4.11 6.62 16.56
N GLN A 96 -4.93 5.56 16.60
CA GLN A 96 -6.02 5.42 17.58
C GLN A 96 -5.48 5.37 19.01
N GLN A 97 -4.32 4.74 19.20
CA GLN A 97 -3.62 4.68 20.49
C GLN A 97 -2.86 5.98 20.83
N GLY A 98 -2.86 6.98 19.94
CA GLY A 98 -2.17 8.25 20.15
C GLY A 98 -0.65 8.18 19.99
N VAL A 99 -0.13 7.14 19.33
CA VAL A 99 1.30 6.99 19.08
C VAL A 99 1.77 8.00 18.03
N THR A 100 2.97 8.55 18.24
CA THR A 100 3.74 9.29 17.24
C THR A 100 5.07 8.53 17.04
N PRO A 101 5.53 8.31 15.81
CA PRO A 101 6.75 7.55 15.58
C PRO A 101 7.94 8.43 15.94
N ARG A 102 9.03 7.82 16.42
CA ARG A 102 10.26 8.58 16.72
C ARG A 102 10.89 9.19 15.46
N ARG A 103 10.87 8.45 14.34
CA ARG A 103 11.40 8.86 13.03
C ARG A 103 10.25 9.07 12.07
N THR A 104 10.39 10.00 11.14
CA THR A 104 9.44 10.15 10.04
C THR A 104 9.34 8.84 9.25
N CYS A 105 8.11 8.36 9.06
CA CYS A 105 7.81 7.15 8.31
C CYS A 105 7.09 7.51 7.01
N PHE A 106 7.59 6.98 5.89
CA PHE A 106 6.94 7.09 4.59
C PHE A 106 6.23 5.78 4.24
N LEU A 107 4.99 5.87 3.78
CA LEU A 107 4.30 4.77 3.10
C LEU A 107 4.33 5.07 1.61
N LEU A 108 4.97 4.19 0.84
CA LEU A 108 5.21 4.38 -0.59
C LEU A 108 4.42 3.34 -1.37
N PHE A 109 3.33 3.77 -2.04
CA PHE A 109 2.48 2.88 -2.83
C PHE A 109 2.59 3.21 -4.32
N GLY A 110 3.31 2.35 -5.06
CA GLY A 110 3.48 2.42 -6.52
C GLY A 110 2.26 1.88 -7.27
N HIS A 111 2.10 2.23 -8.55
CA HIS A 111 0.90 1.86 -9.33
C HIS A 111 1.18 1.05 -10.60
N ASP A 112 2.44 0.67 -10.84
CA ASP A 112 2.89 0.05 -12.09
C ASP A 112 4.05 -0.93 -11.88
N GLU A 113 4.17 -1.52 -10.69
CA GLU A 113 5.28 -2.41 -10.35
C GLU A 113 5.33 -3.65 -11.26
N GLU A 114 4.16 -4.17 -11.64
CA GLU A 114 4.01 -5.35 -12.51
C GLU A 114 4.46 -5.05 -13.95
N LEU A 115 4.67 -3.78 -14.29
CA LEU A 115 5.24 -3.29 -15.55
C LEU A 115 6.70 -2.80 -15.42
N GLY A 116 7.26 -2.86 -14.21
CA GLY A 116 8.65 -2.48 -13.91
C GLY A 116 8.82 -1.21 -13.06
N GLY A 117 7.74 -0.50 -12.70
CA GLY A 117 7.81 0.59 -11.72
C GLY A 117 8.37 1.94 -12.23
N GLU A 118 8.48 2.12 -13.55
CA GLU A 118 9.06 3.31 -14.19
C GLU A 118 8.23 4.59 -13.99
N GLU A 119 6.91 4.47 -13.94
CA GLU A 119 5.97 5.57 -13.77
C GLU A 119 5.57 5.76 -12.29
N GLY A 120 5.67 4.72 -11.47
CA GLY A 120 5.33 4.74 -10.05
C GLY A 120 6.55 4.89 -9.15
N ALA A 121 7.25 3.79 -8.91
CA ALA A 121 8.34 3.73 -7.93
C ALA A 121 9.49 4.71 -8.25
N LYS A 122 9.87 4.82 -9.53
CA LYS A 122 10.94 5.73 -9.97
C LYS A 122 10.56 7.21 -9.80
N HIS A 123 9.30 7.56 -10.02
CA HIS A 123 8.80 8.91 -9.79
C HIS A 123 8.71 9.25 -8.29
N ILE A 124 8.33 8.28 -7.44
CA ILE A 124 8.40 8.41 -5.98
C ILE A 124 9.86 8.66 -5.55
N ALA A 125 10.81 7.86 -6.04
CA ALA A 125 12.22 8.01 -5.70
C ALA A 125 12.76 9.39 -6.10
N ARG A 126 12.40 9.88 -7.30
CA ARG A 126 12.75 11.24 -7.75
C ARG A 126 12.20 12.31 -6.81
N LEU A 127 10.92 12.21 -6.42
CA LEU A 127 10.30 13.15 -5.49
C LEU A 127 11.03 13.18 -4.14
N LEU A 128 11.39 12.02 -3.58
CA LEU A 128 12.12 11.96 -2.31
C LEU A 128 13.52 12.59 -2.44
N ALA A 129 14.24 12.29 -3.52
CA ALA A 129 15.55 12.89 -3.80
C ALA A 129 15.47 14.42 -3.96
N GLU A 130 14.46 14.94 -4.67
CA GLU A 130 14.21 16.39 -4.82
C GLU A 130 13.93 17.07 -3.47
N ARG A 131 13.30 16.34 -2.53
CA ARG A 131 13.07 16.80 -1.16
C ARG A 131 14.29 16.62 -0.24
N GLY A 132 15.40 16.08 -0.75
CA GLY A 132 16.58 15.77 0.06
C GLY A 132 16.36 14.64 1.08
N VAL A 133 15.35 13.80 0.87
CA VAL A 133 15.05 12.67 1.75
C VAL A 133 15.93 11.48 1.36
N THR A 134 16.68 10.97 2.33
CA THR A 134 17.45 9.73 2.23
C THR A 134 16.86 8.72 3.21
N LEU A 135 16.44 7.55 2.70
CA LEU A 135 15.85 6.45 3.45
C LEU A 135 16.91 5.44 3.91
#